data_AF-A0A0E0EYQ5-F1
#
_entry.id   AF-A0A0E0EYQ5-F1
#
_cell.length_a   1.000
_cell.length_b   1.000
_cell.length_c   1.000
_cell.angle_alpha   90.00
_cell.angle_beta   90.00
_cell.angle_gamma   90.00
#
_symmetry.space_group_name_H-M   'P 1'
#
loop_
_entity.id
_entity.type
_entity.pdbx_description
1 polymer ?
#
loop_
_entity_poly.entity_id
_entity_poly.type
_entity_poly.pdbx_seq_one_letter_code
_entity_poly.pdbx_strand_id
1 'polypeptide(L)' 'MALSYGARQTCYIVRGKVTATATATASASAAEGSPENGRRVEFGAGDIVVFPKGTRCTWHIAAAVDMHYAFDPS' A
#
# COMPACT_ATOMS: atom_id res chain seq x y z
N MET A 1 4.11 -12.47 -5.80
CA MET A 1 4.97 -11.54 -6.57
C MET A 1 4.96 -10.21 -5.86
N ALA A 2 6.12 -9.61 -5.59
CA ALA A 2 6.21 -8.35 -4.85
C ALA A 2 6.31 -7.16 -5.83
N LEU A 3 5.57 -6.09 -5.55
CA LEU A 3 5.62 -4.82 -6.28
C LEU A 3 6.78 -3.97 -5.76
N SER A 4 7.45 -3.26 -6.67
CA SER A 4 8.53 -2.32 -6.35
C SER A 4 8.19 -0.94 -6.93
N TYR A 5 8.29 0.10 -6.11
CA TYR A 5 7.91 1.46 -6.49
C TYR A 5 9.14 2.33 -6.77
N GLY A 6 9.34 2.70 -8.05
CA GLY A 6 10.45 3.57 -8.49
C GLY A 6 10.26 5.07 -8.21
N ALA A 7 9.03 5.48 -7.90
CA ALA A 7 8.63 6.83 -7.50
C ALA A 7 7.59 6.73 -6.37
N ARG A 8 7.38 7.84 -5.65
CA ARG A 8 6.29 7.90 -4.66
C ARG A 8 4.96 7.77 -5.39
N GLN A 9 4.09 6.88 -4.93
CA GLN A 9 2.74 6.72 -5.45
C GLN A 9 1.72 7.08 -4.37
N THR A 10 0.70 7.83 -4.74
CA THR A 10 -0.49 8.07 -3.90
C THR A 10 -1.68 7.37 -4.55
N CYS A 11 -2.40 6.57 -3.77
CA CYS A 11 -3.57 5.81 -4.21
C CYS A 11 -4.79 6.22 -3.41
N TYR A 12 -5.91 6.45 -4.09
CA TYR A 12 -7.23 6.55 -3.48
C TYR A 12 -8.04 5.30 -3.84
N ILE A 13 -8.51 4.58 -2.82
CA ILE A 13 -9.24 3.33 -3.01
C ILE A 13 -10.73 3.63 -3.16
N VAL A 14 -11.26 3.40 -4.36
CA VAL A 14 -12.69 3.62 -4.66
C VAL A 14 -13.51 2.46 -4.11
N ARG A 15 -13.03 1.23 -4.29
CA ARG A 15 -13.66 -0.01 -3.83
C ARG A 15 -12.62 -1.06 -3.47
N GLY A 16 -13.02 -2.02 -2.64
CA GLY A 16 -12.23 -3.22 -2.34
C GLY A 16 -11.71 -3.28 -0.91
N LYS A 17 -10.95 -4.34 -0.64
CA LYS A 17 -10.29 -4.60 0.65
C LYS A 17 -8.95 -5.26 0.41
N VAL A 18 -7.90 -4.67 0.96
CA VAL A 18 -6.51 -5.09 0.75
C VAL A 18 -5.80 -5.17 2.07
N THR A 19 -4.94 -6.18 2.19
CA THR A 19 -3.83 -6.16 3.12
C THR A 19 -2.53 -6.00 2.32
N ALA A 20 -1.77 -4.94 2.57
CA ALA A 20 -0.42 -4.79 2.05
C ALA A 20 0.63 -5.16 3.12
N THR A 21 1.63 -5.94 2.72
CA THR A 21 2.84 -6.17 3.53
C THR A 21 3.99 -5.43 2.87
N ALA A 22 4.57 -4.43 3.55
CA ALA A 22 5.60 -3.56 2.99
C ALA A 22 6.89 -3.56 3.83
N THR A 23 8.05 -3.47 3.17
CA THR A 23 9.35 -3.30 3.84
C THR A 23 9.66 -1.85 4.20
N ALA A 24 8.89 -0.90 3.68
CA ALA A 24 8.93 0.53 4.02
C ALA A 24 7.51 1.00 4.38
N THR A 25 7.41 2.03 5.22
CA THR A 25 6.14 2.50 5.80
C THR A 25 5.20 3.03 4.72
N ALA A 26 4.25 2.21 4.28
CA ALA A 26 3.06 2.71 3.59
C ALA A 26 2.16 3.38 4.65
N SER A 27 1.75 4.62 4.40
CA SER A 27 0.93 5.38 5.37
C SER A 27 -0.55 5.26 5.02
N ALA A 28 -1.22 4.34 5.72
CA ALA A 28 -2.64 4.33 6.04
C ALA A 28 -2.69 3.69 7.43
N SER A 29 -3.35 4.30 8.42
CA SER A 29 -3.24 3.98 9.87
C SER A 29 -2.82 2.54 10.17
N ALA A 30 -1.52 2.36 10.48
CA ALA A 30 -0.91 1.05 10.47
C ALA A 30 -0.89 0.45 11.88
N ALA A 31 -1.47 -0.75 12.06
CA ALA A 31 -1.24 -1.54 13.26
C ALA A 31 0.26 -1.86 13.38
N GLU A 32 0.84 -1.62 14.55
CA GLU A 32 2.22 -2.02 14.85
C GLU A 32 2.26 -3.54 15.08
N GLY A 33 3.02 -4.24 14.26
CA GLY A 33 3.20 -5.68 14.35
C GLY A 33 4.51 -6.12 13.69
N SER A 34 5.45 -6.51 14.56
CA SER A 34 6.74 -7.20 14.40
C SER A 34 7.64 -6.89 13.18
N PRO A 35 8.90 -6.41 13.39
CA PRO A 35 9.82 -5.98 12.32
C PRO A 35 10.47 -7.11 11.51
N GLU A 36 10.23 -8.38 11.82
CA GLU A 36 10.93 -9.50 11.17
C GLU A 36 10.37 -9.85 9.76
N ASN A 37 9.17 -9.38 9.41
CA ASN A 37 8.47 -9.80 8.17
C ASN A 37 7.80 -8.67 7.35
N GLY A 38 8.20 -7.42 7.58
CA GLY A 38 7.60 -6.22 6.97
C GLY A 38 6.29 -5.79 7.65
N ARG A 39 5.95 -4.50 7.58
CA ARG A 39 4.75 -3.95 8.25
C ARG A 39 3.51 -4.29 7.43
N ARG A 40 2.49 -4.82 8.11
CA ARG A 40 1.17 -5.12 7.54
C ARG A 40 0.24 -3.92 7.70
N VAL A 41 -0.39 -3.49 6.61
CA VAL A 41 -1.33 -2.38 6.57
C VAL A 41 -2.60 -2.86 5.88
N GLU A 42 -3.76 -2.55 6.46
CA GLU A 42 -5.05 -2.85 5.87
C GLU A 42 -5.72 -1.56 5.42
N PHE A 43 -6.30 -1.59 4.23
CA PHE A 43 -7.01 -0.45 3.65
C PHE A 43 -8.12 -0.93 2.72
N GLY A 44 -9.11 -0.07 2.52
CA GLY A 44 -10.30 -0.32 1.70
C GLY A 44 -10.91 0.96 1.17
N ALA A 45 -12.16 0.87 0.72
CA ALA A 45 -12.88 1.98 0.09
C ALA A 45 -12.85 3.25 0.96
N GLY A 46 -12.45 4.38 0.37
CA GLY A 46 -12.33 5.68 1.02
C GLY A 46 -10.93 6.01 1.53
N ASP A 47 -10.03 5.03 1.63
CA ASP A 47 -8.68 5.27 2.14
C ASP A 47 -7.76 5.92 1.09
N ILE A 48 -6.91 6.84 1.56
CA ILE A 48 -5.75 7.33 0.81
C ILE A 48 -4.50 6.62 1.36
N VAL A 49 -3.77 5.95 0.47
CA VAL A 49 -2.57 5.20 0.79
C VAL A 49 -1.40 5.78 0.02
N VAL A 50 -0.27 6.01 0.70
CA VAL A 50 0.96 6.48 0.06
C VAL A 50 2.01 5.39 0.11
N PHE A 51 2.60 5.06 -1.04
CA PHE A 51 3.75 4.18 -1.19
C PHE A 51 4.99 5.03 -1.49
N PRO A 52 5.92 5.18 -0.54
CA PRO A 52 7.19 5.88 -0.77
C PRO A 52 8.02 5.26 -1.90
N LYS A 53 8.87 6.08 -2.55
CA LYS A 53 9.90 5.58 -3.47
C LYS A 53 10.80 4.55 -2.76
N GLY A 54 11.10 3.46 -3.43
CA GLY A 54 11.88 2.35 -2.87
C GLY A 54 11.06 1.37 -2.02
N THR A 55 9.76 1.62 -1.82
CA THR A 55 8.88 0.65 -1.18
C THR A 55 8.84 -0.64 -2.00
N ARG A 56 8.97 -1.77 -1.30
CA ARG A 56 8.61 -3.08 -1.83
C ARG A 56 7.44 -3.61 -1.02
N CYS A 57 6.36 -3.99 -1.68
CA CYS A 57 5.20 -4.54 -0.98
C CYS A 57 4.51 -5.66 -1.75
N THR A 58 3.82 -6.52 -1.00
CA THR A 58 2.93 -7.54 -1.55
C THR A 58 1.50 -7.21 -1.14
N TRP A 59 0.58 -7.27 -2.09
CA TRP A 59 -0.84 -7.03 -1.84
C TRP A 59 -1.57 -8.37 -1.76
N HIS A 60 -2.33 -8.55 -0.69
CA HIS A 60 -3.31 -9.61 -0.56
C HIS A 60 -4.70 -9.02 -0.76
N ILE A 61 -5.32 -9.35 -1.90
CA ILE A 61 -6.61 -8.82 -2.32
C ILE A 61 -7.72 -9.68 -1.72
N ALA A 62 -8.39 -9.18 -0.69
CA ALA A 62 -9.52 -9.86 -0.06
C ALA A 62 -10.84 -9.59 -0.80
N ALA A 63 -10.96 -8.43 -1.45
CA ALA A 63 -12.07 -8.08 -2.34
C ALA A 63 -11.54 -7.25 -3.52
N ALA A 64 -12.15 -7.41 -4.70
CA ALA A 64 -11.73 -6.73 -5.93
C ALA A 64 -11.55 -5.22 -5.71
N VAL A 65 -10.42 -4.69 -6.19
CA VAL A 65 -9.98 -3.32 -5.94
C VAL A 65 -10.23 -2.46 -7.15
N ASP A 66 -10.81 -1.30 -6.91
CA ASP A 66 -10.84 -0.18 -7.85
C ASP A 66 -10.14 1.00 -7.17
N MET A 67 -9.23 1.66 -7.89
CA MET A 67 -8.43 2.74 -7.33
C MET A 67 -8.01 3.77 -8.37
N HIS A 68 -7.90 5.01 -7.92
CA HIS A 68 -7.15 6.05 -8.63
C HIS A 68 -5.74 6.12 -8.06
N TYR A 69 -4.74 6.33 -8.92
CA TYR A 69 -3.36 6.47 -8.48
C TYR A 69 -2.65 7.60 -9.23
N ALA A 70 -1.67 8.19 -8.56
CA ALA A 70 -0.77 9.18 -9.14
C ALA A 70 0.66 8.88 -8.68
N PHE A 71 1.62 9.00 -9.59
CA PHE A 71 3.04 8.99 -9.26
C PHE A 71 3.55 10.42 -9.17
N ASP A 72 4.41 10.69 -8.19
CA ASP A 72 5.15 11.95 -8.15
C ASP A 72 6.10 12.04 -9.37
N PRO A 73 6.32 13.25 -9.92
CA PRO A 73 7.27 13.45 -11.01
C PRO A 73 8.70 13.07 -10.56
N SER A 74 9.47 12.54 -11.50
CA SER A 74 10.84 12.04 -11.29
C SER A 74 11.88 13.15 -11.28
#